data_AF-A0A5E4LHQ8-F1
#
_entry.id   AF-A0A5E4LHQ8-F1
#
_cell.length_a   1.000
_cell.length_b   1.000
_cell.length_c   1.000
_cell.angle_alpha   90.00
_cell.angle_beta   90.00
_cell.angle_gamma   90.00
#
_symmetry.space_group_name_H-M   'P 1'
#
loop_
_entity.id
_entity.type
_entity.pdbx_description
1 polymer ?
#
loop_
_entity_poly.entity_id
_entity_poly.type
_entity_poly.pdbx_seq_one_letter_code
_entity_poly.pdbx_strand_id
1 'polypeptide(L)'
;MYHPGKVIAVLSPKDKGILSADSTVQATLRMWDENVLTMQVAPKLASKIKEGDIVLADYRPQSGLSVPVPRNTIVKILRGRAADRMWQEYREVYDKRKKSEGKEAPAHQSYIG
;
A
#
# COMPACT_ATOMS: atom_id res chain seq x y z
N MET A 1 1.86 0.31 -11.93
CA MET A 1 2.40 1.23 -10.92
C MET A 1 2.76 0.41 -9.69
N TYR A 2 3.79 0.80 -8.93
CA TYR A 2 4.13 0.15 -7.66
C TYR A 2 4.07 1.18 -6.54
N HIS A 3 3.50 0.80 -5.39
CA HIS A 3 3.42 1.68 -4.23
C HIS A 3 4.07 1.05 -3.01
N PRO A 4 4.84 1.82 -2.23
CA PRO A 4 5.40 1.33 -1.00
C PRO A 4 4.37 1.34 0.14
N GLY A 5 4.44 0.32 0.98
CA GLY A 5 3.66 0.20 2.20
C GLY A 5 4.52 -0.36 3.32
N LYS A 6 4.22 0.02 4.56
CA LYS A 6 4.75 -0.60 5.77
C LYS A 6 3.77 -1.65 6.27
N VAL A 7 4.23 -2.88 6.44
CA VAL A 7 3.41 -3.99 6.98
C VAL A 7 3.08 -3.68 8.43
N ILE A 8 1.79 -3.67 8.75
CA ILE A 8 1.28 -3.48 10.11
C ILE A 8 0.64 -4.76 10.68
N ALA A 9 0.27 -5.72 9.84
CA ALA A 9 -0.18 -7.05 10.25
C ALA A 9 0.07 -8.05 9.11
N VAL A 10 0.36 -9.30 9.47
CA VAL A 10 0.40 -10.43 8.52
C VAL A 10 -0.76 -11.36 8.86
N LEU A 11 -1.49 -11.79 7.84
CA LEU A 11 -2.67 -12.65 7.95
C LEU A 11 -2.38 -13.96 7.23
N SER A 12 -1.99 -14.98 7.99
CA SER A 12 -1.70 -16.30 7.44
C SER A 12 -2.79 -17.30 7.80
N PRO A 13 -3.19 -18.19 6.87
CA PRO A 13 -4.14 -19.28 7.14
C PRO A 13 -3.63 -20.29 8.17
N LYS A 14 -2.34 -20.21 8.54
CA LYS A 14 -1.72 -21.05 9.56
C LYS A 14 -1.76 -20.45 10.96
N ASP A 15 -2.14 -19.17 11.09
CA ASP A 15 -2.12 -18.48 12.37
C ASP A 15 -3.35 -18.85 13.21
N LYS A 16 -3.14 -18.99 14.51
CA LYS A 16 -4.24 -19.28 15.44
C LYS A 16 -5.23 -18.12 15.44
N GLY A 17 -6.51 -18.43 15.29
CA GLY A 17 -7.59 -17.44 15.26
C GLY A 17 -7.91 -16.89 13.86
N ILE A 18 -7.23 -17.37 12.81
CA ILE A 18 -7.59 -17.06 11.42
C ILE A 18 -8.29 -18.26 10.80
N LEU A 19 -9.51 -18.05 10.31
CA LEU A 19 -10.23 -18.99 9.45
C LEU A 19 -10.16 -18.46 8.02
N SER A 20 -9.58 -19.26 7.12
CA SER A 20 -9.32 -18.84 5.73
C SER A 20 -10.09 -19.68 4.73
N ALA A 21 -10.59 -19.03 3.68
CA ALA A 21 -11.22 -19.70 2.55
C ALA A 21 -10.20 -20.32 1.57
N ASP A 22 -8.94 -19.87 1.62
CA ASP A 22 -7.85 -20.35 0.79
C ASP A 22 -6.53 -20.44 1.57
N SER A 23 -5.45 -20.83 0.88
CA SER A 23 -4.11 -21.00 1.45
C SER A 23 -3.20 -19.77 1.26
N THR A 24 -3.76 -18.64 0.83
CA THR A 24 -2.98 -17.43 0.53
C THR A 24 -2.70 -16.64 1.81
N VAL A 25 -1.55 -15.99 1.86
CA VAL A 25 -1.21 -15.04 2.92
C VAL A 25 -1.59 -13.65 2.45
N GLN A 26 -2.25 -12.88 3.31
CA GLN A 26 -2.41 -11.43 3.11
C GLN A 26 -1.57 -10.66 4.12
N ALA A 27 -1.34 -9.38 3.83
CA ALA A 27 -0.77 -8.45 4.80
C ALA A 27 -1.51 -7.12 4.73
N THR A 28 -1.75 -6.55 5.90
CA THR A 28 -2.29 -5.20 6.04
C THR A 28 -1.13 -4.22 6.03
N LEU A 29 -1.23 -3.20 5.18
CA LEU A 29 -0.21 -2.19 4.95
C LEU A 29 -0.73 -0.82 5.38
N ARG A 30 0.13 -0.03 6.04
CA ARG A 30 0.02 1.42 6.01
C ARG A 30 0.79 1.92 4.79
N MET A 31 0.08 2.48 3.83
CA MET A 31 0.66 3.00 2.60
C MET A 31 1.35 4.35 2.84
N TRP A 32 2.21 4.73 1.90
CA TRP A 32 2.92 6.02 1.93
C TRP A 32 1.98 7.24 2.01
N ASP A 33 0.80 7.15 1.41
CA ASP A 33 -0.25 8.17 1.34
C ASP A 33 -1.27 8.06 2.48
N GLU A 34 -0.92 7.40 3.59
CA GLU A 34 -1.76 7.24 4.80
C GLU A 34 -2.95 6.29 4.64
N ASN A 35 -3.19 5.75 3.44
CA ASN A 35 -4.19 4.70 3.25
C ASN A 35 -3.82 3.41 3.98
N VAL A 36 -4.82 2.66 4.44
CA VAL A 36 -4.66 1.33 5.02
C VAL A 36 -5.31 0.32 4.11
N LEU A 37 -4.52 -0.65 3.62
CA LEU A 37 -4.99 -1.62 2.63
C LEU A 37 -4.49 -3.03 2.97
N THR A 38 -5.35 -4.02 2.77
CA THR A 38 -5.00 -5.44 2.89
C THR A 38 -4.79 -6.03 1.51
N MET A 39 -3.65 -6.67 1.30
CA MET A 39 -3.24 -7.18 -0.01
C MET A 39 -2.70 -8.59 0.07
N GLN A 40 -2.85 -9.33 -1.02
CA GLN A 40 -2.28 -10.66 -1.14
C GLN A 40 -0.75 -10.59 -1.19
N VAL A 41 -0.07 -11.48 -0.49
CA VAL A 41 1.38 -11.63 -0.54
C VAL A 41 1.74 -12.65 -1.62
N ALA A 42 2.68 -12.30 -2.51
CA ALA A 42 3.15 -13.26 -3.51
C ALA A 42 3.66 -14.55 -2.83
N PRO A 43 3.34 -15.76 -3.35
CA PRO A 43 3.61 -17.02 -2.64
C PRO A 43 5.08 -17.22 -2.21
N LYS A 44 6.04 -16.76 -3.03
CA LYS A 44 7.48 -16.86 -2.73
C LYS A 44 7.95 -15.98 -1.56
N LEU A 45 7.11 -15.06 -1.11
CA LEU A 45 7.36 -14.12 -0.02
C LEU A 45 6.53 -14.43 1.23
N ALA A 46 5.52 -15.31 1.12
CA ALA A 46 4.55 -15.59 2.18
C ALA A 46 5.19 -16.01 3.51
N SER A 47 6.26 -16.79 3.48
CA SER A 47 7.00 -17.22 4.68
C SER A 47 8.07 -16.24 5.16
N LYS A 48 8.27 -15.12 4.46
CA LYS A 48 9.37 -14.16 4.69
C LYS A 48 8.90 -12.78 5.13
N ILE A 49 7.63 -12.46 4.88
CA ILE A 49 7.03 -11.19 5.26
C ILE A 49 6.78 -11.17 6.77
N LYS A 50 6.99 -10.00 7.39
CA LYS A 50 6.71 -9.77 8.80
C LYS A 50 6.29 -8.33 9.05
N GLU A 51 5.69 -8.10 10.20
CA GLU A 51 5.38 -6.75 10.66
C GLU A 51 6.61 -5.84 10.68
N GLY A 52 6.40 -4.58 10.31
CA GLY A 52 7.45 -3.57 10.20
C GLY A 52 8.20 -3.58 8.86
N ASP A 53 8.05 -4.62 8.02
CA ASP A 53 8.67 -4.65 6.70
C ASP A 53 8.16 -3.50 5.82
N ILE A 54 9.06 -2.90 5.03
CA ILE A 54 8.68 -2.04 3.92
C ILE A 54 8.57 -2.92 2.68
N VAL A 55 7.46 -2.81 1.96
CA VAL A 55 7.16 -3.64 0.80
C VAL A 55 6.78 -2.80 -0.41
N LEU A 56 6.83 -3.40 -1.61
CA LEU A 56 6.22 -2.84 -2.81
C LEU A 56 5.02 -3.67 -3.24
N ALA A 57 3.88 -3.01 -3.36
CA ALA A 57 2.65 -3.55 -3.90
C ALA A 57 2.51 -3.22 -5.39
N ASP A 58 2.13 -4.21 -6.19
CA ASP A 58 1.82 -4.07 -7.61
C ASP A 58 0.37 -3.63 -7.82
N TYR A 59 0.22 -2.41 -8.32
CA TYR A 59 -1.05 -1.76 -8.66
C TYR A 59 -1.27 -1.70 -10.17
N ARG A 60 -0.49 -2.43 -10.98
CA ARG A 60 -0.78 -2.48 -12.41
C ARG A 60 -2.19 -3.05 -12.63
N PRO A 61 -2.93 -2.54 -13.63
CA PRO A 61 -4.20 -3.12 -14.03
C PRO A 61 -4.01 -4.60 -14.35
N GLN A 62 -4.97 -5.42 -13.95
CA GLN A 62 -5.04 -6.79 -14.40
C GLN A 62 -5.38 -6.80 -15.89
N SER A 63 -4.55 -7.47 -16.68
CA SER A 63 -4.75 -7.59 -18.12
C SER A 63 -6.05 -8.33 -18.44
N GLY A 64 -6.73 -7.90 -19.50
CA GLY A 64 -7.92 -8.59 -20.02
C GLY A 64 -9.25 -8.21 -19.36
N LEU A 65 -9.28 -7.20 -18.49
CA LEU A 65 -10.51 -6.66 -17.92
C LEU A 65 -10.92 -5.36 -18.63
N SER A 66 -12.22 -5.19 -18.88
CA SER A 66 -12.78 -3.97 -19.47
C SER A 66 -12.69 -2.76 -18.52
N VAL A 67 -12.59 -3.02 -17.21
CA VAL A 67 -12.34 -2.01 -16.17
C VAL A 67 -10.99 -2.31 -15.52
N PRO A 68 -10.07 -1.33 -15.40
CA PRO A 68 -8.75 -1.55 -14.84
C PRO A 68 -8.84 -1.79 -13.32
N VAL A 69 -8.87 -3.06 -12.92
CA VAL A 69 -8.77 -3.47 -11.51
C VAL A 69 -7.28 -3.69 -11.17
N PRO A 70 -6.74 -3.04 -10.13
CA PRO A 70 -5.36 -3.24 -9.71
C PRO A 70 -5.12 -4.66 -9.21
N ARG A 71 -3.94 -5.22 -9.50
CA ARG A 71 -3.54 -6.57 -9.05
C ARG A 71 -3.42 -6.71 -7.53
N ASN A 72 -3.21 -5.61 -6.79
CA ASN A 72 -3.15 -5.56 -5.32
C ASN A 72 -2.32 -6.69 -4.68
N THR A 73 -1.12 -6.91 -5.21
CA THR A 73 -0.23 -7.99 -4.75
C THR A 73 1.10 -7.44 -4.24
N ILE A 74 1.55 -7.88 -3.07
CA ILE A 74 2.88 -7.57 -2.54
C ILE A 74 3.92 -8.43 -3.25
N VAL A 75 4.83 -7.78 -3.98
CA VAL A 75 5.79 -8.46 -4.87
C VAL A 75 7.25 -8.34 -4.43
N LYS A 76 7.57 -7.44 -3.50
CA LYS A 76 8.92 -7.26 -2.96
C LYS A 76 8.89 -6.88 -1.49
N ILE A 77 9.82 -7.41 -0.73
CA ILE A 77 10.16 -6.95 0.63
C ILE A 77 11.50 -6.22 0.54
N LEU A 78 11.52 -4.95 0.93
CA LEU A 78 12.73 -4.12 0.98
C LEU A 78 13.40 -4.28 2.35
N ARG A 79 14.72 -4.21 2.38
CA ARG A 79 15.53 -4.40 3.60
C ARG A 79 16.63 -3.36 3.69
N GLY A 80 17.02 -3.03 4.93
CA GLY A 80 18.11 -2.09 5.23
C GLY A 80 17.91 -0.72 4.59
N ARG A 81 19.03 -0.08 4.22
CA ARG A 81 19.04 1.29 3.66
C ARG A 81 18.10 1.50 2.47
N ALA A 82 17.85 0.47 1.66
CA ALA A 82 16.94 0.57 0.52
C ALA A 82 15.47 0.75 0.97
N ALA A 83 15.07 0.10 2.07
CA ALA A 83 13.74 0.26 2.65
C ALA A 83 13.54 1.68 3.21
N ASP A 84 14.50 2.13 4.02
CA ASP A 84 14.43 3.43 4.68
C ASP A 84 14.38 4.57 3.66
N ARG A 85 15.29 4.54 2.68
CA ARG A 85 15.32 5.53 1.60
C ARG A 85 14.02 5.55 0.82
N MET A 86 13.51 4.39 0.41
CA MET A 86 12.28 4.33 -0.38
C MET A 86 11.09 4.89 0.38
N TRP A 87 10.97 4.55 1.67
CA TRP A 87 9.88 5.02 2.50
C TRP A 87 9.95 6.55 2.70
N GLN A 88 11.13 7.08 3.02
CA GLN A 88 11.36 8.50 3.22
C GLN A 88 11.00 9.32 1.97
N GLU A 89 11.51 8.93 0.80
CA GLU A 89 11.28 9.65 -0.46
C GLU A 89 9.78 9.79 -0.79
N TYR A 90 9.01 8.71 -0.64
CA TYR A 90 7.57 8.76 -0.89
C TYR A 90 6.82 9.62 0.14
N ARG A 91 7.20 9.54 1.41
CA ARG A 91 6.62 10.39 2.47
C ARG A 91 6.93 11.85 2.25
N GLU A 92 8.16 12.20 1.88
CA GLU A 92 8.54 13.58 1.59
C GLU A 92 7.75 14.16 0.41
N VAL A 93 7.57 13.38 -0.67
CA VAL A 93 6.75 13.81 -1.82
C VAL A 93 5.30 14.03 -1.40
N TYR A 94 4.73 13.11 -0.63
CA TYR A 94 3.37 13.23 -0.11
C TYR A 94 3.20 14.47 0.79
N ASP A 95 4.10 14.66 1.76
CA ASP A 95 4.03 15.77 2.71
C ASP A 95 4.20 17.12 2.01
N LYS A 96 5.03 17.21 0.96
CA LYS A 96 5.17 18.42 0.13
C LYS A 96 3.87 18.74 -0.61
N ARG A 97 3.21 17.74 -1.20
CA ARG A 97 1.92 17.90 -1.91
C ARG A 97 0.80 18.35 -0.96
N LYS A 98 0.69 17.69 0.19
CA LYS A 98 -0.30 18.04 1.22
C LYS A 98 -0.15 19.48 1.72
N LYS A 99 1.10 19.96 1.85
CA LYS A 99 1.39 21.35 2.22
C LYS A 99 1.08 22.38 1.14
N SER A 100 1.17 22.00 -0.15
CA SER A 100 0.79 22.90 -1.26
C SER A 100 -0.73 22.97 -1.44
N GLU A 101 -1.43 21.85 -1.28
CA GLU A 101 -2.90 21.79 -1.42
C GLU A 101 -3.61 22.57 -0.31
N GLY A 102 -3.08 22.57 0.92
CA GLY A 102 -3.61 23.38 2.02
C GLY A 102 -3.45 24.91 1.89
N LYS A 103 -2.80 25.40 0.82
CA LYS A 103 -2.59 26.85 0.57
C LYS A 103 -3.55 27.43 -0.47
N GLU A 104 -4.34 26.62 -1.17
CA GLU A 104 -5.43 27.12 -2.00
C GLU A 104 -6.67 27.31 -1.13
N ALA A 105 -6.93 28.56 -0.72
CA ALA A 105 -8.17 28.94 -0.06
C ALA A 105 -9.37 28.60 -0.96
N PRO A 106 -10.53 28.17 -0.41
CA PRO A 106 -11.68 27.87 -1.23
C PRO A 106 -12.10 29.13 -1.98
N ALA A 107 -12.16 29.06 -3.30
CA ALA A 107 -12.78 30.09 -4.12
C ALA A 107 -14.25 30.21 -3.67
N HIS A 108 -14.56 31.28 -2.94
CA HIS A 108 -15.92 31.67 -2.59
C HIS A 108 -16.75 31.75 -3.88
N GLN A 109 -17.54 30.71 -4.19
CA GLN A 109 -18.59 30.82 -5.18
C GLN A 109 -19.74 31.61 -4.55
N SER A 110 -19.72 32.92 -4.74
CA SER A 110 -20.88 33.78 -4.48
C SER A 110 -21.98 33.40 -5.47
N TYR A 111 -22.98 32.65 -5.01
CA TYR A 111 -24.26 32.54 -5.71
C TYR A 111 -24.92 33.93 -5.70
N ILE A 112 -24.98 34.58 -6.86
CA ILE A 112 -25.86 35.72 -7.09
C ILE A 112 -27.18 35.12 -7.60
N GLY A 113 -28.25 35.32 -6.82
CA GLY A 113 -29.61 34.96 -7.17
C GLY A 113 -30.27 35.96 -8.11
#